data_AF-A0A1H9RUJ3-F1
#
_entry.id   AF-A0A1H9RUJ3-F1
#
_cell.length_a   1.000
_cell.length_b   1.000
_cell.length_c   1.000
_cell.angle_alpha   90.00
_cell.angle_beta   90.00
_cell.angle_gamma   90.00
#
_symmetry.space_group_name_H-M   'P 1'
#
loop_
_entity.id
_entity.type
_entity.pdbx_description
1 polymer ?
#
loop_
_entity_poly.entity_id
_entity_poly.type
_entity_poly.pdbx_seq_one_letter_code
_entity_poly.pdbx_strand_id
1 'polypeptide(L)' 'MPQDEEVSQPSAAQASAAMVCATCGAAPADEGLARLTWARGVENGRDVWTCETCSRRHLRSIEGKLDSSWW' A
#
# COMPACT_ATOMS: atom_id res chain seq x y z
N MET A 1 -14.12 24.97 -36.78
CA MET A 1 -14.58 23.64 -36.30
C MET A 1 -14.33 23.62 -34.80
N PRO A 2 -15.37 23.40 -33.98
CA PRO A 2 -15.24 23.24 -32.54
C PRO A 2 -14.72 21.82 -32.27
N GLN A 3 -13.75 21.69 -31.38
CA GLN A 3 -13.42 20.41 -30.76
C GLN A 3 -13.37 20.64 -29.26
N ASP A 4 -14.58 20.69 -28.70
CA ASP A 4 -14.90 20.12 -27.39
C ASP A 4 -14.15 18.79 -27.21
N GLU A 5 -13.28 18.70 -26.21
CA GLU A 5 -13.11 17.51 -25.37
C GLU A 5 -12.10 17.81 -24.24
N GLU A 6 -12.44 18.77 -23.38
CA GLU A 6 -11.78 18.85 -22.07
C GLU A 6 -12.50 17.87 -21.15
N VAL A 7 -12.05 16.62 -21.22
CA VAL A 7 -12.52 15.52 -20.36
C VAL A 7 -12.32 15.91 -18.90
N SER A 8 -13.37 16.44 -18.29
CA SER A 8 -13.45 16.68 -16.85
C SER A 8 -13.42 15.33 -16.14
N GLN A 9 -12.22 14.90 -15.78
CA GLN A 9 -12.05 13.74 -14.92
C GLN A 9 -12.67 14.07 -13.56
N PRO A 10 -13.48 13.17 -12.98
CA PRO A 10 -14.09 13.41 -11.70
C PRO A 10 -12.96 13.47 -10.67
N SER A 11 -12.79 14.65 -10.07
CA SER A 11 -12.14 14.82 -8.78
C SER A 11 -13.04 14.18 -7.72
N ALA A 12 -13.20 12.86 -7.82
CA ALA A 12 -13.41 12.07 -6.64
C ALA A 12 -12.08 12.19 -5.90
N ALA A 13 -12.03 13.20 -5.02
CA ALA A 13 -11.58 13.01 -3.67
C ALA A 13 -12.03 11.61 -3.25
N GLN A 14 -11.22 10.61 -3.64
CA GLN A 14 -11.29 9.29 -3.09
C GLN A 14 -11.02 9.60 -1.65
N ALA A 15 -12.09 9.64 -0.86
CA ALA A 15 -12.02 9.71 0.58
C ALA A 15 -11.22 8.47 0.94
N SER A 16 -9.90 8.68 0.96
CA SER A 16 -8.93 7.64 1.12
C SER A 16 -9.30 7.00 2.43
N ALA A 17 -9.83 5.78 2.35
CA ALA A 17 -9.98 4.98 3.54
C ALA A 17 -8.62 5.01 4.22
N ALA A 18 -8.52 5.70 5.35
CA ALA A 18 -7.26 6.13 5.92
C ALA A 18 -6.33 4.92 5.95
N MET A 19 -5.24 4.99 5.18
CA MET A 19 -4.33 3.86 5.00
C MET A 19 -3.60 3.64 6.33
N VAL A 20 -4.16 2.87 7.25
CA VAL A 20 -3.59 2.69 8.59
C VAL A 20 -2.80 1.39 8.67
N CYS A 21 -1.68 1.43 9.40
CA CYS A 21 -0.86 0.26 9.64
C CYS A 21 -1.62 -0.74 10.54
N ALA A 22 -1.85 -1.96 10.07
CA ALA A 22 -2.54 -2.99 10.85
C ALA A 22 -1.74 -3.49 12.06
N THR A 23 -0.42 -3.25 12.09
CA THR A 23 0.46 -3.68 13.20
C THR A 23 0.54 -2.64 14.32
N CYS A 24 0.76 -1.37 13.99
CA CYS A 24 1.01 -0.32 14.97
C CYS A 24 -0.05 0.80 14.98
N GLY A 25 -1.01 0.77 14.05
CA GLY A 25 -2.05 1.80 13.92
C GLY A 25 -1.56 3.13 13.34
N ALA A 26 -0.29 3.24 12.93
CA ALA A 26 0.24 4.47 12.35
C ALA A 26 -0.55 4.87 11.09
N ALA A 27 -0.82 6.16 10.95
CA ALA A 27 -1.34 6.75 9.72
C ALA A 27 -0.18 7.41 8.94
N PRO A 28 -0.21 7.36 7.60
CA PRO A 28 0.82 7.96 6.77
C PRO A 28 0.67 9.48 6.78
N ALA A 29 1.80 10.18 6.80
CA ALA A 29 1.82 11.63 6.60
C ALA A 29 1.50 12.02 5.15
N ASP A 30 1.90 11.17 4.20
CA ASP A 30 1.60 11.28 2.77
C ASP A 30 1.14 9.91 2.26
N GLU A 31 -0.10 9.83 1.80
CA GLU A 31 -0.67 8.58 1.31
C GLU A 31 -0.12 8.14 -0.05
N GLY A 32 0.30 9.07 -0.91
CA GLY A 32 0.91 8.75 -2.19
C GLY A 32 2.25 8.06 -1.99
N LEU A 33 3.07 8.61 -1.09
CA LEU A 33 4.33 8.01 -0.68
C LEU A 33 4.10 6.69 0.08
N ALA A 34 3.07 6.61 0.92
CA ALA A 34 2.74 5.39 1.64
C ALA A 34 2.35 4.24 0.70
N ARG A 35 1.58 4.50 -0.37
CA ARG A 35 1.28 3.50 -1.41
C ARG A 35 2.53 2.90 -2.06
N LEU A 36 3.62 3.67 -2.13
CA LEU A 36 4.90 3.23 -2.72
C LEU A 36 5.83 2.55 -1.71
N THR A 37 5.74 2.91 -0.43
CA THR A 37 6.71 2.50 0.60
C THR A 37 6.16 1.48 1.60
N TRP A 38 4.84 1.39 1.76
CA TRP A 38 4.18 0.46 2.67
C TRP A 38 3.91 -0.86 1.98
N ALA A 39 3.97 -1.94 2.75
CA ALA A 39 3.62 -3.26 2.26
C ALA A 39 2.10 -3.46 2.35
N ARG A 40 1.47 -3.81 1.22
CA ARG A 40 0.10 -4.32 1.20
C ARG A 40 0.14 -5.84 1.36
N GLY A 41 -0.63 -6.36 2.30
CA GLY A 41 -0.82 -7.79 2.52
C GLY A 41 -2.30 -8.14 2.62
N VAL A 42 -2.59 -9.44 2.70
CA VAL A 42 -3.96 -9.94 2.92
C VAL A 42 -3.94 -10.81 4.17
N GLU A 43 -4.64 -10.38 5.21
CA GLU A 43 -4.73 -11.09 6.49
C GLU A 43 -6.18 -11.53 6.72
N ASN A 44 -6.43 -12.82 6.95
CA ASN A 44 -7.80 -13.35 7.12
C ASN A 44 -8.76 -12.94 5.99
N GLY A 45 -8.25 -12.85 4.75
CA GLY A 45 -9.03 -12.42 3.58
C GLY A 45 -9.29 -10.92 3.48
N ARG A 46 -8.70 -10.10 4.37
CA ARG A 46 -8.83 -8.64 4.34
C ARG A 46 -7.52 -7.98 3.92
N ASP A 47 -7.62 -6.99 3.05
CA ASP A 47 -6.47 -6.16 2.71
C ASP A 47 -6.00 -5.39 3.94
N VAL A 48 -4.72 -5.52 4.26
CA VAL A 48 -4.07 -4.78 5.34
C VAL A 48 -2.85 -4.05 4.81
N TRP A 49 -2.60 -2.88 5.38
CA TRP A 49 -1.39 -2.11 5.10
C TRP A 49 -0.44 -2.22 6.28
N THR A 50 0.85 -2.33 5.99
CA THR A 50 1.91 -2.39 6.99
C THR A 50 2.95 -1.34 6.66
N CYS A 51 3.21 -0.43 7.60
CA CYS A 51 4.20 0.63 7.40
C CYS A 51 5.61 0.06 7.17
N GLU A 52 6.48 0.85 6.53
CA GLU A 52 7.86 0.45 6.23
C GLU A 52 8.60 -0.10 7.45
N THR A 53 8.48 0.54 8.61
CA THR A 53 9.14 0.11 9.85
C THR A 53 8.65 -1.26 10.32
N CYS A 54 7.34 -1.48 10.35
CA CYS A 54 6.76 -2.76 10.74
C CYS A 54 7.05 -3.85 9.71
N SER A 55 7.01 -3.51 8.43
CA SER A 55 7.34 -4.41 7.32
C SER A 55 8.80 -4.86 7.45
N ARG A 56 9.76 -3.94 7.56
CA ARG A 56 11.18 -4.28 7.75
C ARG A 56 11.44 -5.07 9.03
N ARG A 57 10.70 -4.80 10.11
CA ARG A 57 10.82 -5.57 11.36
C ARG A 57 10.41 -7.02 11.19
N HIS A 58 9.34 -7.30 10.45
CA HIS A 58 8.80 -8.66 10.28
C HIS A 58 9.38 -9.42 9.07
N LEU A 59 9.81 -8.72 8.01
CA LEU A 59 10.41 -9.31 6.81
C LEU A 59 11.75 -10.01 7.07
N ARG A 60 12.52 -9.62 8.10
CA ARG A 60 13.78 -10.31 8.44
C ARG A 60 13.58 -11.74 8.97
N SER A 61 12.34 -12.18 9.17
CA SER A 61 12.05 -13.54 9.62
C SER A 61 11.96 -14.57 8.49
N ILE A 62 12.04 -14.16 7.21
CA ILE A 62 11.76 -15.02 6.04
C ILE A 62 13.01 -15.35 5.19
N GLU A 63 14.22 -14.98 5.61
CA GLU A 63 15.46 -15.24 4.83
C GLU A 63 15.99 -16.70 4.90
N GLY A 64 15.31 -17.61 5.61
CA GLY A 64 15.81 -18.97 5.83
C GLY A 64 15.11 -20.11 5.06
N LYS A 65 14.13 -19.81 4.18
CA LYS A 65 13.22 -20.85 3.64
C LYS A 65 12.76 -20.63 2.19
N LEU A 66 13.49 -19.90 1.36
CA LEU A 66 13.26 -19.96 -0.08
C LEU A 66 14.27 -20.94 -0.68
N ASP A 67 13.77 -22.10 -1.12
CA ASP A 67 14.58 -23.11 -1.78
C ASP A 67 15.19 -22.51 -3.05
N SER A 68 16.51 -22.64 -3.19
CA SER A 68 17.28 -22.18 -4.34
C SER A 68 16.89 -22.89 -5.65
N SER A 69 15.94 -23.84 -5.62
CA SER A 69 15.43 -24.53 -6.80
C SER A 69 14.41 -23.75 -7.64
N TRP A 70 14.05 -22.51 -7.27
CA TRP A 70 13.08 -21.69 -8.01
C TRP A 70 13.68 -20.37 -8.56
N TRP A 71 14.91 -20.42 -9.07
CA TRP A 71 15.37 -19.44 -10.06
C TRP A 71 15.18 -19.99 -11.48
#